data_AF-A0A9P5WVZ3-F1
#
_entry.id   AF-A0A9P5WVZ3-F1
#
_cell.length_a   1.000
_cell.length_b   1.000
_cell.length_c   1.000
_cell.angle_alpha   90.00
_cell.angle_beta   90.00
_cell.angle_gamma   90.00
#
_symmetry.space_group_name_H-M   'P 1'
#
loop_
_entity.id
_entity.type
_entity.pdbx_description
1 polymer ?
#
loop_
_entity_poly.entity_id
_entity_poly.type
_entity_poly.pdbx_seq_one_letter_code
_entity_poly.pdbx_strand_id
1 'polypeptide(L)'
;MKWLSEKYGVKGVTISPYNSQVNGTIECPHWDVWQMLFKATAGDLKKWYWQLHHVMWADRITIRKGTGCSPYFMVMGGHPTIPLDIIEATWLVVEPETVRHSENHMTQALITHMMIATRSV
;
A
#
# COMPACT_ATOMS: atom_id res chain seq x y z
N MET A 1 3.85 26.73 -20.37
CA MET A 1 4.84 25.64 -20.54
C MET A 1 6.25 26.10 -20.92
N LYS A 2 6.44 27.17 -21.72
CA LYS A 2 7.79 27.66 -22.10
C LYS A 2 8.73 27.88 -20.91
N TRP A 3 8.27 28.56 -19.86
CA TRP A 3 9.04 28.77 -18.63
C TRP A 3 9.54 27.47 -17.96
N LEU A 4 8.71 26.43 -17.87
CA LEU A 4 9.09 25.12 -17.30
C LEU A 4 10.16 24.43 -18.15
N SER A 5 10.01 24.50 -19.47
CA SER A 5 10.98 23.92 -20.40
C SER A 5 12.32 24.64 -20.34
N GLU A 6 12.31 25.96 -20.23
CA GLU A 6 13.54 26.77 -20.17
C GLU A 6 14.28 26.60 -18.84
N LYS A 7 13.54 26.54 -17.73
CA LYS A 7 14.14 26.43 -16.40
C LYS A 7 14.55 25.01 -16.02
N TYR A 8 13.73 24.00 -16.40
CA TYR A 8 13.89 22.62 -15.94
C TYR A 8 14.10 21.61 -17.08
N GLY A 9 14.14 22.04 -18.34
CA GLY A 9 14.28 21.14 -19.49
C GLY A 9 13.06 20.24 -19.74
N VAL A 10 11.94 20.50 -19.06
CA VAL A 10 10.73 19.66 -19.16
C VAL A 10 9.99 19.97 -20.46
N LYS A 11 10.05 19.02 -21.40
CA LYS A 11 9.30 19.09 -22.65
C LYS A 11 7.83 18.72 -22.40
N GLY A 12 6.93 19.67 -22.61
CA GLY A 12 5.49 19.40 -22.57
C GLY A 12 5.05 18.63 -23.81
N VAL A 13 4.44 17.47 -23.61
CA VAL A 13 3.80 16.70 -24.68
C VAL A 13 2.31 17.04 -24.70
N THR A 14 1.82 17.60 -25.81
CA THR A 14 0.40 17.89 -26.01
C THR A 14 -0.23 16.78 -26.85
N ILE A 15 -1.21 16.10 -26.28
CA ILE A 15 -2.01 15.10 -26.99
C ILE A 15 -3.15 15.82 -27.73
N SER A 16 -3.53 15.33 -28.92
CA SER A 16 -4.67 15.85 -29.65
C SER A 16 -5.97 15.67 -28.85
N PRO A 17 -6.90 16.64 -28.87
CA PRO A 17 -8.24 16.44 -28.30
C PRO A 17 -8.91 15.19 -28.89
N TYR A 18 -9.76 14.52 -28.09
CA TYR A 18 -10.58 13.36 -28.50
C TYR A 18 -9.82 12.09 -28.95
N ASN A 19 -8.60 11.85 -28.44
CA ASN A 19 -7.88 10.59 -28.67
C ASN A 19 -8.11 9.60 -27.50
N SER A 20 -9.24 8.89 -27.52
CA SER A 20 -9.64 7.97 -26.45
C SER A 20 -8.72 6.77 -26.26
N GLN A 21 -8.00 6.31 -27.29
CA GLN A 21 -7.08 5.18 -27.17
C GLN A 21 -5.84 5.54 -26.36
N VAL A 22 -5.21 6.69 -26.68
CA VAL A 22 -4.03 7.17 -25.95
C VAL A 22 -4.43 7.65 -24.56
N ASN A 23 -5.55 8.37 -24.44
CA ASN A 23 -6.04 8.82 -23.14
C ASN A 23 -6.49 7.66 -22.26
N GLY A 24 -7.09 6.60 -22.80
CA GLY A 24 -7.57 5.45 -22.03
C GLY A 24 -6.48 4.75 -21.23
N THR A 25 -5.24 4.73 -21.74
CA THR A 25 -4.08 4.17 -21.02
C THR A 25 -3.73 4.98 -19.76
N ILE A 26 -4.00 6.29 -19.77
CA ILE A 26 -3.76 7.20 -18.65
C ILE A 26 -4.99 7.26 -17.72
N GLU A 27 -6.18 7.24 -18.30
CA GLU A 27 -7.45 7.35 -17.58
C GLU A 27 -7.77 6.10 -16.75
N CYS A 28 -7.44 4.91 -17.26
CA CYS A 28 -7.71 3.65 -16.56
C CYS A 28 -7.04 3.55 -15.17
N PRO A 29 -5.71 3.78 -15.01
CA PRO A 29 -5.09 3.76 -13.68
C PRO A 29 -5.55 4.91 -12.79
N HIS A 30 -5.96 6.05 -13.37
CA HIS A 30 -6.54 7.15 -12.60
C HIS A 30 -7.90 6.76 -12.01
N TRP A 31 -8.71 5.98 -12.73
CA TRP A 31 -9.98 5.45 -12.22
C TRP A 31 -9.76 4.53 -11.02
N ASP A 32 -8.76 3.65 -11.06
CA ASP A 32 -8.44 2.75 -9.95
C ASP A 32 -8.07 3.53 -8.68
N VAL A 33 -7.25 4.59 -8.81
CA VAL A 33 -6.91 5.49 -7.70
C VAL A 33 -8.17 6.16 -7.12
N TRP A 34 -9.07 6.61 -7.99
CA TRP A 34 -10.35 7.16 -7.57
C TRP A 34 -11.21 6.16 -6.80
N GLN A 35 -11.30 4.92 -7.26
CA GLN A 35 -12.05 3.86 -6.59
C GLN A 35 -11.45 3.51 -5.23
N MET A 36 -10.13 3.43 -5.13
CA MET A 36 -9.43 3.22 -3.87
C MET A 36 -9.67 4.36 -2.89
N LEU A 37 -9.63 5.61 -3.37
CA LEU A 37 -9.89 6.79 -2.56
C LEU A 37 -11.33 6.84 -2.07
N PHE A 38 -12.30 6.54 -2.93
CA PHE A 38 -13.71 6.46 -2.55
C PHE A 38 -13.95 5.42 -1.45
N LYS A 39 -13.34 4.23 -1.58
CA LYS A 39 -13.39 3.16 -0.59
C LYS A 39 -12.71 3.55 0.73
N ALA A 40 -11.50 4.12 0.67
CA ALA A 40 -10.76 4.56 1.85
C ALA A 40 -11.48 5.67 2.63
N THR A 41 -12.30 6.45 1.95
CA THR A 41 -13.06 7.54 2.54
C THR A 41 -14.45 7.12 3.03
N ALA A 42 -14.80 5.83 2.93
CA ALA A 42 -16.13 5.30 3.28
C ALA A 42 -17.30 6.10 2.67
N GLY A 43 -17.09 6.65 1.45
CA GLY A 43 -18.07 7.48 0.75
C GLY A 43 -18.02 8.99 1.06
N ASP A 44 -17.27 9.43 2.07
CA ASP A 44 -17.24 10.82 2.55
C ASP A 44 -16.22 11.69 1.79
N LEU A 45 -16.50 12.08 0.55
CA LEU A 45 -15.50 12.69 -0.35
C LEU A 45 -14.69 13.86 0.24
N LYS A 46 -15.17 14.59 1.26
CA LYS A 46 -14.45 15.67 1.94
C LYS A 46 -13.17 15.24 2.66
N LYS A 47 -13.04 13.96 3.05
CA LYS A 47 -11.89 13.43 3.80
C LYS A 47 -10.80 12.84 2.90
N TRP A 48 -10.94 12.97 1.58
CA TRP A 48 -10.03 12.39 0.58
C TRP A 48 -8.56 12.76 0.82
N TYR A 49 -8.29 14.01 1.21
CA TYR A 49 -6.92 14.51 1.35
C TYR A 49 -6.13 13.79 2.45
N TRP A 50 -6.80 13.34 3.52
CA TRP A 50 -6.17 12.55 4.58
C TRP A 50 -5.81 11.14 4.10
N GLN A 51 -6.66 10.57 3.23
CA GLN A 51 -6.51 9.20 2.76
C GLN A 51 -5.62 9.08 1.52
N LEU A 52 -5.35 10.20 0.83
CA LEU A 52 -4.57 10.21 -0.40
C LEU A 52 -3.19 9.57 -0.23
N HIS A 53 -2.47 9.92 0.85
CA HIS A 53 -1.15 9.34 1.11
C HIS A 53 -1.21 7.81 1.24
N HIS A 54 -2.19 7.31 1.99
CA HIS A 54 -2.37 5.87 2.21
C HIS A 54 -2.74 5.15 0.92
N VAL A 55 -3.63 5.72 0.12
CA VAL A 55 -4.03 5.16 -1.18
C VAL A 55 -2.86 5.13 -2.16
N MET A 56 -2.10 6.21 -2.26
CA MET A 56 -0.92 6.28 -3.13
C MET A 56 0.19 5.32 -2.66
N TRP A 57 0.31 5.10 -1.36
CA TRP A 57 1.21 4.05 -0.84
C TRP A 57 0.73 2.66 -1.26
N ALA A 58 -0.55 2.35 -1.05
CA ALA A 58 -1.14 1.07 -1.44
C ALA A 58 -0.99 0.79 -2.95
N ASP A 59 -1.25 1.77 -3.82
CA ASP A 59 -1.08 1.63 -5.28
C ASP A 59 0.37 1.29 -5.67
N ARG A 60 1.35 1.91 -4.99
CA ARG A 60 2.77 1.69 -5.28
C ARG A 60 3.26 0.31 -4.88
N ILE A 61 2.74 -0.25 -3.78
CA ILE A 61 3.17 -1.56 -3.27
C ILE A 61 2.39 -2.72 -3.90
N THR A 62 1.20 -2.46 -4.43
CA THR A 62 0.34 -3.48 -5.03
C THR A 62 0.88 -3.94 -6.39
N ILE A 63 0.87 -5.25 -6.61
CA ILE A 63 1.29 -5.86 -7.87
C ILE A 63 0.24 -5.57 -8.94
N ARG A 64 0.67 -5.01 -10.08
CA ARG A 64 -0.23 -4.75 -11.21
C ARG A 64 -0.28 -5.96 -12.14
N LYS A 65 -1.49 -6.38 -12.52
CA LYS A 65 -1.70 -7.55 -13.41
C LYS A 65 -0.96 -7.44 -14.74
N GLY A 66 -0.87 -6.24 -15.31
CA GLY A 66 -0.21 -6.03 -16.61
C GLY A 66 1.31 -6.20 -16.56
N THR A 67 1.96 -5.84 -15.44
CA THR A 67 3.42 -5.87 -15.31
C THR A 67 3.92 -7.06 -14.51
N GLY A 68 3.06 -7.68 -13.68
CA GLY A 68 3.44 -8.79 -12.80
C GLY A 68 4.26 -8.37 -11.57
N CYS A 69 4.59 -7.09 -11.43
CA CYS A 69 5.29 -6.53 -10.28
C CYS A 69 4.65 -5.22 -9.80
N SER A 70 5.04 -4.76 -8.62
CA SER A 70 4.59 -3.48 -8.07
C SER A 70 5.40 -2.31 -8.65
N PRO A 71 4.80 -1.11 -8.77
CA PRO A 71 5.54 0.09 -9.16
C PRO A 71 6.76 0.37 -8.27
N TYR A 72 6.64 0.11 -6.96
CA TYR A 72 7.75 0.23 -6.03
C TYR A 72 8.91 -0.69 -6.41
N PHE A 73 8.62 -1.96 -6.73
CA PHE A 73 9.64 -2.92 -7.15
C PHE A 73 10.33 -2.49 -8.45
N MET A 74 9.60 -1.94 -9.43
CA MET A 74 10.20 -1.47 -10.68
C MET A 74 11.19 -0.33 -10.48
N VAL A 75 10.96 0.54 -9.50
CA VAL A 75 11.82 1.71 -9.25
C VAL A 75 12.98 1.35 -8.32
N MET A 76 12.71 0.59 -7.26
CA MET A 76 13.68 0.34 -6.19
C MET A 76 14.41 -1.01 -6.32
N GLY A 77 13.91 -1.93 -7.16
CA GLY A 77 14.47 -3.28 -7.33
C GLY A 77 14.22 -4.24 -6.16
N GLY A 78 13.41 -3.87 -5.17
CA GLY A 78 13.11 -4.67 -3.98
C GLY A 78 11.67 -4.52 -3.51
N HIS A 79 11.19 -5.48 -2.71
CA HIS A 79 9.86 -5.40 -2.09
C HIS A 79 9.89 -4.50 -0.86
N PRO A 80 8.86 -3.65 -0.66
CA PRO A 80 8.77 -2.82 0.54
C PRO A 80 8.42 -3.70 1.74
N THR A 81 9.02 -3.44 2.89
CA THR A 81 8.60 -4.06 4.15
C THR A 81 7.26 -3.46 4.57
N ILE A 82 6.21 -4.27 4.60
CA ILE A 82 4.88 -3.85 5.07
C ILE A 82 4.67 -4.27 6.53
N PRO A 83 3.78 -3.59 7.28
CA PRO A 83 3.48 -3.97 8.66
C PRO A 83 3.05 -5.44 8.80
N LEU A 84 2.43 -6.00 7.75
CA LEU A 84 2.07 -7.41 7.71
C LEU A 84 3.30 -8.33 7.78
N ASP A 85 4.36 -8.01 7.03
CA ASP A 85 5.61 -8.78 7.04
C ASP A 85 6.24 -8.79 8.45
N ILE A 86 6.12 -7.68 9.18
CA ILE A 86 6.62 -7.56 10.55
C ILE A 86 5.79 -8.43 11.50
N ILE A 87 4.47 -8.42 11.37
CA ILE A 87 3.56 -9.23 12.20
C ILE A 87 3.81 -10.72 11.95
N GLU A 88 3.96 -11.14 10.69
CA GLU A 88 4.27 -12.52 10.32
C GLU A 88 5.63 -12.95 10.87
N ALA A 89 6.66 -12.11 10.73
CA ALA A 89 7.97 -12.38 11.30
C ALA A 89 7.92 -12.49 12.84
N THR A 90 7.12 -11.66 13.50
CA THR A 90 6.96 -11.68 14.96
C THR A 90 6.23 -12.95 15.43
N TRP A 91 5.23 -13.41 14.68
CA TRP A 91 4.49 -14.64 14.99
C TRP A 91 5.35 -15.90 14.92
N LEU A 92 6.36 -15.91 14.05
CA LEU A 92 7.28 -17.02 13.88
C LEU A 92 8.41 -17.03 14.93
N VAL A 93 8.59 -15.93 15.68
CA VAL A 93 9.56 -15.86 16.76
C VAL A 93 8.99 -16.53 17.99
N VAL A 94 9.54 -17.69 18.34
CA VAL A 94 9.35 -18.28 19.66
C VAL A 94 10.02 -17.36 20.68
N GLU A 95 9.22 -16.84 21.62
CA GLU A 95 9.71 -15.95 22.66
C GLU A 95 10.82 -16.66 23.47
N PRO A 96 12.03 -16.07 23.58
CA PRO A 96 13.14 -16.73 24.26
C PRO A 96 12.79 -16.94 25.73
N GLU A 97 13.07 -18.13 26.26
CA GLU A 97 12.70 -18.54 27.62
C GLU A 97 13.23 -17.61 28.72
N THR A 98 14.22 -16.77 28.39
CA THR A 98 14.87 -15.83 29.30
C THR A 98 14.02 -14.61 29.69
N VAL A 99 12.94 -14.28 28.96
CA VAL A 99 12.02 -13.18 29.32
C VAL A 99 10.94 -13.62 30.32
N ARG A 100 10.87 -14.92 30.66
CA ARG A 100 9.86 -15.50 31.56
C ARG A 100 9.92 -15.04 33.01
N HIS A 101 10.90 -14.23 33.42
CA HIS A 101 11.20 -14.00 34.83
C HIS A 101 10.73 -12.68 35.45
N SER A 102 10.07 -11.78 34.72
CA SER A 102 9.40 -10.65 35.38
C SER A 102 8.06 -10.33 34.74
N GLU A 103 7.02 -10.78 35.42
CA GLU A 103 5.71 -10.14 35.53
C GLU A 103 4.97 -9.88 34.20
N ASN A 104 4.15 -10.84 33.77
CA ASN A 104 2.79 -10.60 33.27
C ASN A 104 2.06 -11.93 33.00
N HIS A 105 1.43 -12.50 34.02
CA HIS A 105 0.57 -13.68 33.88
C HIS A 105 -0.64 -13.44 32.95
N MET A 106 -1.03 -12.16 32.75
CA MET A 106 -2.17 -11.77 31.92
C MET A 106 -1.90 -11.88 30.41
N THR A 107 -0.67 -11.62 29.95
CA THR A 107 -0.30 -11.75 28.53
C THR A 107 -0.19 -13.21 28.12
N GLN A 108 0.33 -14.07 29.01
CA GLN A 108 0.41 -15.51 28.79
C GLN A 108 -0.99 -16.15 28.68
N ALA A 109 -1.95 -15.71 29.50
CA ALA A 109 -3.34 -16.20 29.42
C ALA A 109 -4.01 -15.79 28.10
N LEU A 110 -3.82 -14.56 27.62
CA LEU A 110 -4.38 -14.08 26.35
C LEU A 110 -3.78 -14.81 25.14
N ILE A 111 -2.46 -15.02 25.13
CA ILE A 111 -1.77 -15.77 24.07
C ILE A 111 -2.22 -17.24 24.06
N THR A 112 -2.33 -17.86 25.23
CA THR A 112 -2.77 -19.27 25.34
C THR A 112 -4.25 -19.43 24.96
N HIS A 113 -5.13 -18.51 25.35
CA HIS A 113 -6.54 -18.53 24.94
C HIS A 113 -6.72 -18.29 23.43
N MET A 114 -5.91 -17.43 22.79
CA MET A 114 -5.93 -17.27 21.33
C MET A 114 -5.37 -18.50 20.59
N MET A 115 -4.36 -19.17 21.13
CA MET A 115 -3.83 -20.41 20.57
C MET A 115 -4.83 -21.57 20.61
N ILE A 116 -5.68 -21.65 21.63
CA ILE A 116 -6.70 -22.70 21.73
C ILE A 116 -7.89 -22.43 20.79
N ALA A 117 -8.28 -21.17 20.60
CA ALA A 117 -9.42 -20.79 19.74
C ALA A 117 -9.17 -20.99 18.23
N THR A 118 -7.91 -21.08 17.79
CA THR A 118 -7.54 -21.30 16.37
C THR A 118 -7.26 -22.76 16.03
N ARG A 119 -7.25 -23.66 17.02
CA ARG A 119 -7.06 -25.12 16.82
C ARG A 119 -8.38 -25.90 16.69
N SER A 120 -9.53 -25.23 16.74
CA SER A 120 -10.86 -25.85 16.67
C SER A 120 -11.61 -25.56 15.36
N VAL A 121 -10.90 -25.36 14.24
CA VAL A 121 -11.47 -25.42 12.88
C VAL A 121 -10.73 -26.48 12.09
#